data_AF-A0A0T9PL91-F1
#
_entry.id   AF-A0A0T9PL91-F1
#
_cell.length_a   1.000
_cell.length_b   1.000
_cell.length_c   1.000
_cell.angle_alpha   90.00
_cell.angle_beta   90.00
_cell.angle_gamma   90.00
#
_symmetry.space_group_name_H-M   'P 1'
#
loop_
_entity.id
_entity.type
_entity.pdbx_description
1 polymer ?
#
loop_
_entity_poly.entity_id
_entity_poly.type
_entity_poly.pdbx_seq_one_letter_code
_entity_poly.pdbx_strand_id
1 'polypeptide(L)'
;MIYLAEHQLHGLVCCTTTAVFDEVSLTALDKMLPAGNQRNEELEKAGYDQAPRLFPREGEAEVWVAHRGFTDYADADQFYRPLAQRSTWLVGLTSLIWDKYCYAVIAITLADGSTTKAEYDYRFITPYQLTDINDNVHQVALDGFGRVTSSRFWGTELHEGLLVDCGSTDAPFTAPQSIEEAIAKENEIIPVAQFSVYQPFSWMIKLYGSTVVEWLSYLKDMQEMMSELPEEEQKEWIKEPVLTLESLIQNQFITEEGYICTLGYRRWLRQSKYPFSEAMGIEIDNHTQRRHPPHAMTVVTDRYDRDQQKQQHQQAIVCSDGFGRALQSAQRVETGEAYIRQENGNLFTENKQPAVEISDQRWAVSGRVEYDNKGLAIRAYQPYFLDDWRYISDDSARTDTYADAHVYDPLGREIKVITAKGYLRRAQYFPWFVISEDENDTAAEVSASKN
;
A
#
# COMPACT_ATOMS: atom_id res chain seq x y z
N MET A 1 36.34 -2.25 1.50
CA MET A 1 35.79 -2.13 2.86
C MET A 1 36.91 -2.37 3.84
N ILE A 2 36.95 -1.62 4.95
CA ILE A 2 37.88 -1.81 6.05
C ILE A 2 37.11 -2.48 7.18
N TYR A 3 37.61 -3.62 7.66
CA TYR A 3 37.00 -4.41 8.72
C TYR A 3 37.73 -4.21 10.05
N LEU A 4 37.02 -4.36 11.17
CA LEU A 4 37.64 -4.40 12.49
C LEU A 4 38.54 -5.64 12.61
N ALA A 5 39.84 -5.41 12.79
CA ALA A 5 40.86 -6.46 12.76
C ALA A 5 40.65 -7.54 13.85
N GLU A 6 40.09 -7.16 15.00
CA GLU A 6 39.83 -8.05 16.13
C GLU A 6 38.55 -8.91 15.95
N HIS A 7 37.73 -8.60 14.93
CA HIS A 7 36.42 -9.23 14.70
C HIS A 7 36.24 -9.75 13.27
N GLN A 8 37.30 -10.32 12.69
CA GLN A 8 37.29 -10.82 11.31
C GLN A 8 36.20 -11.87 11.03
N LEU A 9 35.89 -12.74 11.99
CA LEU A 9 34.83 -13.76 11.83
C LEU A 9 33.44 -13.14 11.68
N HIS A 10 33.18 -12.04 12.39
CA HIS A 10 31.89 -11.33 12.37
C HIS A 10 31.75 -10.41 11.15
N GLY A 11 32.85 -10.10 10.46
CA GLY A 11 32.84 -9.24 9.29
C GLY A 11 32.39 -7.80 9.58
N LEU A 12 32.69 -7.28 10.77
CA LEU A 12 32.27 -5.93 11.18
C LEU A 12 33.01 -4.87 10.35
N VAL A 13 32.26 -4.14 9.52
CA VAL A 13 32.79 -3.10 8.64
C VAL A 13 32.99 -1.82 9.45
N CYS A 14 34.23 -1.40 9.65
CA CYS A 14 34.54 -0.12 10.27
C CYS A 14 34.13 1.03 9.35
N CYS A 15 34.51 0.98 8.07
CA CYS A 15 34.11 1.94 7.04
C CYS A 15 34.33 1.41 5.62
N THR A 16 33.85 2.14 4.63
CA THR A 16 34.13 1.90 3.21
C THR A 16 35.02 3.00 2.64
N THR A 17 36.12 2.59 2.02
CA THR A 17 37.05 3.46 1.30
C THR A 17 36.80 3.34 -0.20
N THR A 18 36.58 4.46 -0.87
CA THR A 18 36.39 4.52 -2.33
C THR A 18 37.34 5.54 -2.93
N ALA A 19 38.05 5.19 -4.00
CA ALA A 19 38.87 6.13 -4.75
C ALA A 19 37.99 7.18 -5.44
N VAL A 20 38.36 8.45 -5.29
CA VAL A 20 37.62 9.61 -5.81
C VAL A 20 38.45 10.35 -6.84
N PHE A 21 39.73 10.59 -6.55
CA PHE A 21 40.64 11.24 -7.50
C PHE A 21 41.91 10.45 -7.72
N ASP A 22 42.27 10.31 -8.99
CA ASP A 22 43.59 9.92 -9.47
C ASP A 22 44.29 11.12 -10.10
N GLU A 23 45.50 10.91 -10.59
CA GLU A 23 46.30 11.93 -11.27
C GLU A 23 45.58 12.56 -12.48
N VAL A 24 44.75 11.79 -13.20
CA VAL A 24 44.06 12.24 -14.42
C VAL A 24 42.86 13.11 -14.08
N SER A 25 42.00 12.67 -13.16
CA SER A 25 40.83 13.42 -12.71
C SER A 25 41.20 14.70 -11.97
N LEU A 26 42.32 14.73 -11.23
CA LEU A 26 42.81 15.96 -10.58
C LEU A 26 43.16 17.09 -11.56
N THR A 27 43.45 16.78 -12.83
CA THR A 27 43.73 17.80 -13.85
C THR A 27 42.54 18.74 -14.09
N ALA A 28 41.32 18.30 -13.77
CA ALA A 28 40.12 19.14 -13.82
C ALA A 28 40.21 20.34 -12.86
N LEU A 29 41.02 20.25 -11.81
CA LEU A 29 41.19 21.29 -10.79
C LEU A 29 42.35 22.24 -11.08
N ASP A 30 43.24 21.94 -12.04
CA ASP A 30 44.53 22.63 -12.19
C ASP A 30 44.42 24.15 -12.40
N LYS A 31 43.31 24.65 -12.98
CA LYS A 31 43.08 26.09 -13.17
C LYS A 31 42.72 26.82 -11.88
N MET A 32 42.01 26.16 -10.97
CA MET A 32 41.48 26.77 -9.74
C MET A 32 42.35 26.45 -8.53
N LEU A 33 42.90 25.24 -8.51
CA LEU A 33 43.69 24.68 -7.43
C LEU A 33 44.85 23.87 -8.07
N PRO A 34 45.93 24.55 -8.48
CA PRO A 34 47.05 23.92 -9.18
C PRO A 34 47.73 22.82 -8.36
N ALA A 35 48.40 21.90 -9.04
CA ALA A 35 49.18 20.85 -8.40
C ALA A 35 50.23 21.42 -7.43
N GLY A 36 50.13 21.04 -6.16
CA GLY A 36 51.02 21.48 -5.09
C GLY A 36 50.40 21.26 -3.72
N ASN A 37 51.14 21.65 -2.68
CA ASN A 37 50.75 21.42 -1.29
C ASN A 37 49.38 22.00 -0.94
N GLN A 38 49.06 23.20 -1.44
CA GLN A 38 47.77 23.84 -1.19
C GLN A 38 46.60 22.97 -1.68
N ARG A 39 46.73 22.29 -2.83
CA ARG A 39 45.69 21.38 -3.30
C ARG A 39 45.50 20.21 -2.35
N ASN A 40 46.58 19.60 -1.93
CA ASN A 40 46.55 18.45 -1.02
C ASN A 40 45.93 18.84 0.32
N GLU A 41 46.32 19.99 0.88
CA GLU A 41 45.76 20.53 2.13
C GLU A 41 44.25 20.79 2.02
N GLU A 42 43.76 21.33 0.91
CA GLU A 42 42.32 21.54 0.71
C GLU A 42 41.55 20.22 0.53
N LEU A 43 42.15 19.21 -0.11
CA LEU A 43 41.56 17.87 -0.21
C LEU A 43 41.50 17.19 1.17
N GLU A 44 42.54 17.29 1.98
CA GLU A 44 42.57 16.80 3.36
C GLU A 44 41.52 17.50 4.23
N LYS A 45 41.38 18.84 4.13
CA LYS A 45 40.31 19.60 4.82
C LYS A 45 38.92 19.18 4.38
N ALA A 46 38.77 18.78 3.11
CA ALA A 46 37.53 18.24 2.58
C ALA A 46 37.28 16.77 2.95
N GLY A 47 38.16 16.16 3.75
CA GLY A 47 38.02 14.80 4.28
C GLY A 47 38.45 13.68 3.32
N TYR A 48 39.28 14.01 2.33
CA TYR A 48 39.94 13.01 1.48
C TYR A 48 41.31 12.65 2.05
N ASP A 49 41.69 11.39 1.90
CA ASP A 49 43.01 10.87 2.29
C ASP A 49 43.72 10.28 1.09
N GLN A 50 45.05 10.19 1.11
CA GLN A 50 45.80 9.43 0.12
C GLN A 50 45.87 7.96 0.54
N ALA A 51 45.66 7.06 -0.42
CA ALA A 51 45.83 5.63 -0.20
C ALA A 51 46.47 4.94 -1.43
N PRO A 52 47.21 3.84 -1.23
CA PRO A 52 47.71 3.03 -2.32
C PRO A 52 46.58 2.56 -3.23
N ARG A 53 46.81 2.64 -4.54
CA ARG A 53 45.90 2.05 -5.54
C ARG A 53 45.83 0.54 -5.31
N LEU A 54 44.62 -0.02 -5.33
CA LEU A 54 44.44 -1.46 -5.23
C LEU A 54 44.92 -2.14 -6.52
N PHE A 55 45.62 -3.26 -6.37
CA PHE A 55 46.24 -3.99 -7.48
C PHE A 55 47.14 -3.09 -8.36
N PRO A 56 48.09 -2.35 -7.75
CA PRO A 56 48.83 -1.33 -8.46
C PRO A 56 49.76 -1.97 -9.49
N ARG A 57 49.81 -1.37 -10.67
CA ARG A 57 50.88 -1.63 -11.64
C ARG A 57 52.11 -0.80 -11.29
N GLU A 58 53.26 -1.24 -11.78
CA GLU A 58 54.52 -0.52 -11.57
C GLU A 58 54.41 0.92 -12.10
N GLY A 59 54.73 1.89 -11.24
CA GLY A 59 54.68 3.32 -11.57
C GLY A 59 53.33 4.01 -11.36
N GLU A 60 52.28 3.31 -10.90
CA GLU A 60 51.00 3.96 -10.55
C GLU A 60 51.10 4.71 -9.22
N ALA A 61 50.61 5.94 -9.20
CA ALA A 61 50.58 6.80 -8.02
C ALA A 61 49.46 6.39 -7.04
N GLU A 62 49.57 6.90 -5.80
CA GLU A 62 48.46 6.87 -4.84
C GLU A 62 47.26 7.65 -5.36
N VAL A 63 46.09 7.26 -4.87
CA VAL A 63 44.82 7.90 -5.20
C VAL A 63 44.23 8.56 -3.97
N TRP A 64 43.48 9.64 -4.18
CA TRP A 64 42.68 10.26 -3.14
C TRP A 64 41.41 9.47 -2.94
N VAL A 65 41.17 9.06 -1.71
CA VAL A 65 40.04 8.25 -1.30
C VAL A 65 39.13 9.03 -0.36
N ALA A 66 37.86 8.65 -0.33
CA ALA A 66 36.92 9.07 0.70
C ALA A 66 36.54 7.87 1.57
N HIS A 67 36.61 8.04 2.89
CA HIS A 67 36.13 7.06 3.85
C HIS A 67 34.70 7.39 4.30
N ARG A 68 33.79 6.41 4.21
CA ARG A 68 32.36 6.62 4.44
C ARG A 68 31.72 5.48 5.23
N GLY A 69 30.63 5.80 5.91
CA GLY A 69 29.79 4.83 6.61
C GLY A 69 30.48 4.23 7.82
N PHE A 70 30.92 5.08 8.74
CA PHE A 70 31.56 4.64 9.98
C PHE A 70 30.53 4.06 10.93
N THR A 71 30.85 2.91 11.51
CA THR A 71 30.02 2.27 12.54
C THR A 71 30.88 1.81 13.71
N ASP A 72 30.48 2.22 14.91
CA ASP A 72 30.99 1.70 16.17
C ASP A 72 30.05 0.59 16.63
N TYR A 73 30.60 -0.58 16.95
CA TYR A 73 29.83 -1.77 17.33
C TYR A 73 30.00 -2.08 18.81
N ALA A 74 28.98 -2.71 19.37
CA ALA A 74 29.06 -3.32 20.68
C ALA A 74 29.92 -4.60 20.65
N ASP A 75 30.13 -5.20 21.81
CA ASP A 75 30.80 -6.48 21.94
C ASP A 75 29.83 -7.67 21.77
N ALA A 76 30.32 -8.88 22.09
CA ALA A 76 29.55 -10.11 21.98
C ALA A 76 28.31 -10.14 22.89
N ASP A 77 28.36 -9.51 24.06
CA ASP A 77 27.28 -9.55 25.05
C ASP A 77 26.06 -8.74 24.58
N GLN A 78 26.29 -7.77 23.69
CA GLN A 78 25.27 -7.00 23.00
C GLN A 78 25.17 -7.37 21.51
N PHE A 79 25.55 -8.59 21.16
CA PHE A 79 25.38 -9.17 19.82
C PHE A 79 26.01 -8.34 18.70
N TYR A 80 27.11 -7.62 18.99
CA TYR A 80 27.80 -6.73 18.07
C TYR A 80 26.86 -5.73 17.37
N ARG A 81 25.82 -5.26 18.07
CA ARG A 81 24.90 -4.26 17.50
C ARG A 81 25.61 -2.93 17.24
N PRO A 82 25.24 -2.19 16.19
CA PRO A 82 25.69 -0.82 16.00
C PRO A 82 25.32 0.07 17.20
N LEU A 83 26.30 0.72 17.81
CA LEU A 83 26.14 1.66 18.93
C LEU A 83 26.20 3.12 18.49
N ALA A 84 27.00 3.42 17.47
CA ALA A 84 27.04 4.75 16.88
C ALA A 84 27.38 4.68 15.39
N GLN A 85 26.90 5.65 14.63
CA GLN A 85 27.18 5.76 13.21
C GLN A 85 27.45 7.20 12.80
N ARG A 86 28.23 7.38 11.74
CA ARG A 86 28.36 8.66 11.02
C ARG A 86 28.71 8.45 9.57
N SER A 87 28.36 9.39 8.72
CA SER A 87 28.60 9.31 7.28
C SER A 87 30.08 9.45 6.93
N THR A 88 30.79 10.39 7.54
CA THR A 88 32.22 10.71 7.34
C THR A 88 32.83 11.19 8.66
N TRP A 89 34.15 11.37 8.74
CA TRP A 89 34.80 11.98 9.92
C TRP A 89 34.49 13.47 10.11
N LEU A 90 33.94 14.14 9.09
CA LEU A 90 33.63 15.58 9.14
C LEU A 90 32.38 15.90 9.96
N VAL A 91 31.57 14.90 10.28
CA VAL A 91 30.32 15.06 11.02
C VAL A 91 30.36 14.26 12.32
N GLY A 92 29.61 14.74 13.32
CA GLY A 92 29.50 14.06 14.60
C GLY A 92 28.78 12.72 14.52
N LEU A 93 28.90 11.94 15.60
CA LEU A 93 28.27 10.63 15.73
C LEU A 93 26.76 10.75 16.02
N THR A 94 26.01 9.79 15.49
CA THR A 94 24.64 9.49 15.91
C THR A 94 24.68 8.23 16.77
N SER A 95 24.30 8.34 18.03
CA SER A 95 24.26 7.22 18.98
C SER A 95 22.95 6.45 18.87
N LEU A 96 23.03 5.12 18.96
CA LEU A 96 21.91 4.19 18.90
C LEU A 96 21.79 3.44 20.24
N ILE A 97 20.66 3.61 20.90
CA ILE A 97 20.39 3.00 22.20
C ILE A 97 19.41 1.86 21.99
N TRP A 98 19.82 0.66 22.38
CA TRP A 98 19.03 -0.56 22.25
C TRP A 98 18.20 -0.87 23.48
N ASP A 99 17.11 -1.61 23.31
CA ASP A 99 16.38 -2.21 24.42
C ASP A 99 17.25 -3.23 25.19
N LYS A 100 16.73 -3.70 26.33
CA LYS A 100 17.44 -4.61 27.23
C LYS A 100 18.03 -5.85 26.53
N TYR A 101 17.37 -6.34 25.48
CA TYR A 101 17.75 -7.58 24.80
C TYR A 101 18.29 -7.35 23.38
N CYS A 102 18.58 -6.11 22.98
CA CYS A 102 19.15 -5.77 21.67
C CYS A 102 18.29 -6.23 20.46
N TYR A 103 16.97 -6.22 20.63
CA TYR A 103 15.99 -6.44 19.57
C TYR A 103 15.69 -5.17 18.79
N ALA A 104 15.56 -4.03 19.47
CA ALA A 104 15.11 -2.78 18.86
C ALA A 104 15.88 -1.56 19.37
N VAL A 105 16.07 -0.56 18.49
CA VAL A 105 16.64 0.74 18.87
C VAL A 105 15.54 1.59 19.49
N ILE A 106 15.64 1.86 20.79
CA ILE A 106 14.65 2.62 21.57
C ILE A 106 14.96 4.11 21.66
N ALA A 107 16.17 4.53 21.33
CA ALA A 107 16.49 5.94 21.18
C ALA A 107 17.65 6.19 20.21
N ILE A 108 17.58 7.33 19.55
CA ILE A 108 18.62 7.85 18.66
C ILE A 108 19.00 9.24 19.15
N THR A 109 20.29 9.47 19.39
CA THR A 109 20.81 10.78 19.81
C THR A 109 21.77 11.30 18.74
N LEU A 110 21.46 12.48 18.20
CA LEU A 110 22.27 13.16 17.20
C LEU A 110 23.48 13.85 17.85
N ALA A 111 24.41 14.31 17.02
CA ALA A 111 25.66 14.94 17.47
C ALA A 111 25.48 16.24 18.27
N ASP A 112 24.35 16.93 18.09
CA ASP A 112 23.95 18.13 18.83
C ASP A 112 23.26 17.81 20.17
N GLY A 113 23.07 16.52 20.49
CA GLY A 113 22.40 16.04 21.69
C GLY A 113 20.88 15.86 21.54
N SER A 114 20.28 16.29 20.42
CA SER A 114 18.86 16.07 20.16
C SER A 114 18.55 14.58 20.10
N THR A 115 17.49 14.16 20.79
CA THR A 115 17.17 12.74 20.98
C THR A 115 15.75 12.44 20.53
N THR A 116 15.57 11.33 19.81
CA THR A 116 14.27 10.75 19.47
C THR A 116 14.15 9.41 20.18
N LYS A 117 13.00 9.12 20.79
CA LYS A 117 12.73 7.87 21.53
C LYS A 117 11.57 7.11 20.90
N ALA A 118 11.59 5.79 20.99
CA ALA A 118 10.55 4.92 20.46
C ALA A 118 10.13 3.84 21.47
N GLU A 119 8.82 3.62 21.58
CA GLU A 119 8.23 2.47 22.26
C GLU A 119 7.68 1.48 21.23
N TYR A 120 7.77 0.18 21.52
CA TYR A 120 7.58 -0.89 20.55
C TYR A 120 6.45 -1.85 20.91
N ASP A 121 5.73 -2.29 19.88
CA ASP A 121 4.86 -3.46 19.94
C ASP A 121 5.69 -4.69 19.57
N TYR A 122 6.10 -5.47 20.58
CA TYR A 122 6.97 -6.62 20.41
C TYR A 122 6.31 -7.82 19.73
N ARG A 123 5.00 -7.77 19.42
CA ARG A 123 4.37 -8.76 18.53
C ARG A 123 4.94 -8.67 17.11
N PHE A 124 5.35 -7.47 16.70
CA PHE A 124 5.81 -7.15 15.35
C PHE A 124 7.21 -6.51 15.32
N ILE A 125 7.76 -6.10 16.48
CA ILE A 125 9.01 -5.33 16.59
C ILE A 125 8.92 -4.03 15.77
N THR A 126 7.79 -3.34 15.88
CA THR A 126 7.53 -2.05 15.24
C THR A 126 7.21 -0.98 16.28
N PRO A 127 7.71 0.25 16.12
CA PRO A 127 7.35 1.36 17.00
C PRO A 127 5.84 1.64 16.96
N TYR A 128 5.20 1.78 18.13
CA TYR A 128 3.83 2.29 18.23
C TYR A 128 3.77 3.70 18.81
N GLN A 129 4.84 4.18 19.45
CA GLN A 129 4.94 5.54 19.96
C GLN A 129 6.34 6.08 19.71
N LEU A 130 6.42 7.34 19.29
CA LEU A 130 7.65 8.09 19.06
C LEU A 130 7.59 9.40 19.85
N THR A 131 8.66 9.73 20.57
CA THR A 131 8.88 11.07 21.14
C THR A 131 9.97 11.73 20.32
N ASP A 132 9.64 12.84 19.65
CA ASP A 132 10.57 13.55 18.78
C ASP A 132 11.52 14.48 19.55
N ILE A 133 12.37 15.19 18.81
CA ILE A 133 13.42 16.06 19.38
C ILE A 133 12.88 17.27 20.17
N ASN A 134 11.59 17.58 20.02
CA ASN A 134 10.90 18.67 20.71
C ASN A 134 9.95 18.14 21.79
N ASP A 135 10.13 16.88 22.22
CA ASP A 135 9.28 16.18 23.17
C ASP A 135 7.80 16.01 22.72
N ASN A 136 7.48 16.23 21.44
CA ASN A 136 6.17 15.91 20.91
C ASN A 136 6.04 14.39 20.70
N VAL A 137 4.83 13.87 20.93
CA VAL A 137 4.52 12.44 20.88
C VAL A 137 3.69 12.13 19.64
N HIS A 138 4.11 11.11 18.90
CA HIS A 138 3.39 10.51 17.77
C HIS A 138 3.05 9.08 18.15
N GLN A 139 1.78 8.68 18.04
CA GLN A 139 1.32 7.36 18.47
C GLN A 139 0.44 6.71 17.41
N VAL A 140 0.56 5.39 17.27
CA VAL A 140 -0.28 4.55 16.41
C VAL A 140 -0.87 3.38 17.20
N ALA A 141 -2.07 2.95 16.82
CA ALA A 141 -2.67 1.69 17.24
C ALA A 141 -2.50 0.65 16.12
N LEU A 142 -2.21 -0.59 16.50
CA LEU A 142 -1.98 -1.71 15.57
C LEU A 142 -3.01 -2.82 15.77
N ASP A 143 -3.50 -3.40 14.68
CA ASP A 143 -4.35 -4.60 14.73
C ASP A 143 -3.54 -5.90 14.95
N GLY A 144 -4.24 -7.04 14.93
CA GLY A 144 -3.62 -8.36 15.08
C GLY A 144 -2.63 -8.75 13.97
N PHE A 145 -2.56 -7.99 12.86
CA PHE A 145 -1.63 -8.19 11.75
C PHE A 145 -0.52 -7.14 11.70
N GLY A 146 -0.46 -6.22 12.68
CA GLY A 146 0.54 -5.15 12.73
C GLY A 146 0.24 -3.98 11.78
N ARG A 147 -1.00 -3.88 11.28
CA ARG A 147 -1.42 -2.76 10.44
C ARG A 147 -1.90 -1.61 11.32
N VAL A 148 -1.59 -0.37 10.92
CA VAL A 148 -2.05 0.83 11.63
C VAL A 148 -3.57 0.97 11.50
N THR A 149 -4.29 0.99 12.61
CA THR A 149 -5.75 1.22 12.65
C THR A 149 -6.10 2.67 12.99
N SER A 150 -5.25 3.35 13.77
CA SER A 150 -5.37 4.79 14.01
C SER A 150 -4.02 5.40 14.35
N SER A 151 -3.85 6.69 14.06
CA SER A 151 -2.73 7.48 14.51
C SER A 151 -3.20 8.79 15.13
N ARG A 152 -2.43 9.29 16.10
CA ARG A 152 -2.63 10.59 16.73
C ARG A 152 -1.28 11.16 17.12
N PHE A 153 -1.21 12.47 17.31
CA PHE A 153 -0.01 13.12 17.82
C PHE A 153 -0.39 14.31 18.68
N TRP A 154 0.47 14.65 19.62
CA TRP A 154 0.29 15.75 20.57
C TRP A 154 1.62 16.22 21.13
N GLY A 155 1.62 17.39 21.74
CA GLY A 155 2.83 17.98 22.31
C GLY A 155 2.64 19.46 22.59
N THR A 156 3.66 20.26 22.27
CA THR A 156 3.61 21.71 22.49
C THR A 156 3.95 22.48 21.23
N GLU A 157 3.23 23.57 21.01
CA GLU A 157 3.47 24.54 19.93
C GLU A 157 3.66 25.94 20.50
N LEU A 158 4.44 26.77 19.80
CA LEU A 158 4.62 28.17 20.17
C LEU A 158 3.45 29.01 19.64
N HIS A 159 2.66 29.59 20.55
CA HIS A 159 1.58 30.51 20.22
C HIS A 159 1.83 31.86 20.91
N GLU A 160 1.97 32.93 20.12
CA GLU A 160 2.26 34.29 20.62
C GLU A 160 3.46 34.37 21.59
N GLY A 161 4.46 33.52 21.39
CA GLY A 161 5.67 33.48 22.22
C GLY A 161 5.54 32.67 23.51
N LEU A 162 4.40 32.00 23.74
CA LEU A 162 4.18 31.06 24.83
C LEU A 162 4.08 29.64 24.29
N LEU A 163 4.65 28.68 25.03
CA LEU A 163 4.43 27.25 24.76
C LEU A 163 3.03 26.86 25.22
N VAL A 164 2.26 26.26 24.33
CA VAL A 164 0.88 25.83 24.57
C VAL A 164 0.73 24.37 24.16
N ASP A 165 0.01 23.59 24.97
CA ASP A 165 -0.34 22.21 24.65
C ASP A 165 -1.23 22.16 23.40
N CYS A 166 -0.86 21.30 22.44
CA CYS A 166 -1.56 21.13 21.18
C CYS A 166 -1.66 19.64 20.82
N GLY A 167 -2.51 19.32 19.85
CA GLY A 167 -2.69 17.94 19.38
C GLY A 167 -3.98 17.27 19.82
N SER A 168 -4.06 15.99 19.49
CA SER A 168 -5.19 15.13 19.84
C SER A 168 -5.25 14.84 21.35
N THR A 169 -6.46 14.66 21.89
CA THR A 169 -6.61 14.14 23.26
C THR A 169 -6.17 12.68 23.39
N ASP A 170 -6.01 12.23 24.64
CA ASP A 170 -5.83 10.83 25.02
C ASP A 170 -7.17 10.04 25.06
N ALA A 171 -8.28 10.63 24.57
CA ALA A 171 -9.57 9.97 24.60
C ALA A 171 -9.54 8.64 23.84
N PRO A 172 -10.16 7.57 24.38
CA PRO A 172 -10.14 6.27 23.76
C PRO A 172 -10.82 6.30 22.40
N PHE A 173 -10.24 5.61 21.43
CA PHE A 173 -10.79 5.49 20.08
C PHE A 173 -10.59 4.07 19.56
N THR A 174 -11.65 3.52 18.97
CA THR A 174 -11.62 2.24 18.26
C THR A 174 -12.03 2.48 16.82
N ALA A 175 -11.18 2.11 15.88
CA ALA A 175 -11.48 2.24 14.46
C ALA A 175 -12.73 1.42 14.09
N PRO A 176 -13.64 1.97 13.25
CA PRO A 176 -14.79 1.24 12.71
C PRO A 176 -14.40 -0.06 12.01
N GLN A 177 -15.34 -1.01 11.94
CA GLN A 177 -15.11 -2.32 11.32
C GLN A 177 -15.64 -2.42 9.89
N SER A 178 -16.43 -1.43 9.44
CA SER A 178 -16.95 -1.33 8.08
C SER A 178 -16.79 0.07 7.49
N ILE A 179 -16.87 0.16 6.17
CA ILE A 179 -16.80 1.44 5.43
C ILE A 179 -18.04 2.29 5.77
N GLU A 180 -19.21 1.65 5.86
CA GLU A 180 -20.47 2.28 6.23
C GLU A 180 -20.42 2.89 7.63
N GLU A 181 -19.87 2.17 8.62
CA GLU A 181 -19.65 2.73 9.96
C GLU A 181 -18.68 3.92 9.95
N ALA A 182 -17.63 3.87 9.13
CA ALA A 182 -16.69 4.98 9.00
C ALA A 182 -17.33 6.22 8.35
N ILE A 183 -18.13 6.05 7.30
CA ILE A 183 -18.89 7.14 6.66
C ILE A 183 -19.92 7.72 7.64
N ALA A 184 -20.59 6.88 8.44
CA ALA A 184 -21.54 7.36 9.45
C ALA A 184 -20.90 8.28 10.50
N LYS A 185 -19.57 8.21 10.68
CA LYS A 185 -18.79 9.06 11.58
C LYS A 185 -18.31 10.38 10.98
N GLU A 186 -18.61 10.67 9.71
CA GLU A 186 -18.12 11.85 8.98
C GLU A 186 -18.32 13.20 9.68
N ASN A 187 -19.31 13.30 10.58
CA ASN A 187 -19.65 14.50 11.33
C ASN A 187 -19.32 14.42 12.83
N GLU A 188 -18.72 13.32 13.30
CA GLU A 188 -18.30 13.15 14.69
C GLU A 188 -16.93 13.80 14.93
N ILE A 189 -16.74 14.37 16.11
CA ILE A 189 -15.40 14.79 16.56
C ILE A 189 -14.66 13.56 17.07
N ILE A 190 -13.49 13.26 16.51
CA ILE A 190 -12.69 12.08 16.87
C ILE A 190 -11.27 12.46 17.33
N PRO A 191 -10.70 11.79 18.35
CA PRO A 191 -9.43 12.16 18.97
C PRO A 191 -8.21 11.55 18.26
N VAL A 192 -8.28 11.45 16.93
CA VAL A 192 -7.24 10.84 16.11
C VAL A 192 -6.98 11.69 14.87
N ALA A 193 -5.72 11.75 14.46
CA ALA A 193 -5.31 12.41 13.22
C ALA A 193 -5.72 11.58 12.01
N GLN A 194 -5.66 10.26 12.13
CA GLN A 194 -6.06 9.33 11.08
C GLN A 194 -6.64 8.03 11.67
N PHE A 195 -7.55 7.40 10.95
CA PHE A 195 -7.86 5.98 11.14
C PHE A 195 -8.03 5.24 9.81
N SER A 196 -7.86 3.92 9.86
CA SER A 196 -7.96 3.05 8.68
C SER A 196 -8.89 1.87 8.93
N VAL A 197 -9.69 1.52 7.92
CA VAL A 197 -10.59 0.35 7.91
C VAL A 197 -10.17 -0.56 6.76
N TYR A 198 -9.85 -1.82 7.07
CA TYR A 198 -9.35 -2.78 6.09
C TYR A 198 -10.42 -3.82 5.73
N GLN A 199 -10.72 -3.98 4.44
CA GLN A 199 -11.68 -4.97 3.91
C GLN A 199 -11.00 -5.96 2.95
N PRO A 200 -10.03 -6.78 3.41
CA PRO A 200 -9.26 -7.68 2.55
C PRO A 200 -10.10 -8.84 1.99
N PHE A 201 -11.19 -9.21 2.67
CA PHE A 201 -12.07 -10.32 2.30
C PHE A 201 -13.27 -9.88 1.44
N SER A 202 -13.33 -8.63 1.00
CA SER A 202 -14.47 -8.06 0.25
C SER A 202 -14.74 -8.72 -1.11
N TRP A 203 -13.76 -9.47 -1.65
CA TRP A 203 -13.96 -10.30 -2.85
C TRP A 203 -14.62 -11.65 -2.55
N MET A 204 -14.62 -12.08 -1.30
CA MET A 204 -15.33 -13.29 -0.87
C MET A 204 -16.78 -12.94 -0.58
N ILE A 205 -17.71 -13.84 -0.94
CA ILE A 205 -19.11 -13.67 -0.57
C ILE A 205 -19.24 -13.92 0.92
N LYS A 206 -19.82 -12.97 1.66
CA LYS A 206 -20.17 -13.15 3.05
C LYS A 206 -21.65 -13.50 3.14
N LEU A 207 -21.95 -14.69 3.67
CA LEU A 207 -23.33 -15.10 3.91
C LEU A 207 -23.75 -14.67 5.32
N TYR A 208 -24.99 -14.20 5.47
CA TYR A 208 -25.56 -13.97 6.79
C TYR A 208 -25.79 -15.30 7.50
N GLY A 209 -25.49 -15.34 8.81
CA GLY A 209 -25.65 -16.54 9.63
C GLY A 209 -27.07 -17.10 9.58
N SER A 210 -28.09 -16.22 9.51
CA SER A 210 -29.49 -16.62 9.37
C SER A 210 -29.74 -17.43 8.09
N THR A 211 -29.23 -16.98 6.94
CA THR A 211 -29.43 -17.65 5.65
C THR A 211 -28.84 -19.06 5.65
N VAL A 212 -27.64 -19.23 6.22
CA VAL A 212 -26.99 -20.55 6.32
C VAL A 212 -27.76 -21.45 7.28
N VAL A 213 -28.19 -20.94 8.43
CA VAL A 213 -28.97 -21.71 9.41
C VAL A 213 -30.32 -22.15 8.85
N GLU A 214 -31.02 -21.25 8.15
CA GLU A 214 -32.29 -21.56 7.48
C GLU A 214 -32.12 -22.63 6.40
N TRP A 215 -31.06 -22.55 5.59
CA TRP A 215 -30.75 -23.57 4.60
C TRP A 215 -30.47 -24.94 5.23
N LEU A 216 -29.67 -24.98 6.30
CA LEU A 216 -29.36 -26.22 7.01
C LEU A 216 -30.60 -26.82 7.69
N SER A 217 -31.47 -25.99 8.28
CA SER A 217 -32.74 -26.44 8.85
C SER A 217 -33.64 -27.02 7.76
N TYR A 218 -33.78 -26.32 6.64
CA TYR A 218 -34.57 -26.80 5.49
C TYR A 218 -34.10 -28.17 5.00
N LEU A 219 -32.79 -28.38 4.85
CA LEU A 219 -32.25 -29.67 4.42
C LEU A 219 -32.56 -30.79 5.42
N LYS A 220 -32.45 -30.50 6.73
CA LYS A 220 -32.75 -31.45 7.79
C LYS A 220 -34.23 -31.83 7.81
N ASP A 221 -35.12 -30.84 7.78
CA ASP A 221 -36.57 -31.06 7.80
C ASP A 221 -37.02 -31.86 6.56
N MET A 222 -36.42 -31.57 5.41
CA MET A 222 -36.64 -32.32 4.17
C MET A 222 -36.13 -33.77 4.25
N GLN A 223 -34.98 -34.02 4.90
CA GLN A 223 -34.48 -35.38 5.14
C GLN A 223 -35.43 -36.17 6.04
N GLU A 224 -35.91 -35.57 7.13
CA GLU A 224 -36.86 -36.21 8.05
C GLU A 224 -38.16 -36.57 7.33
N MET A 225 -38.76 -35.62 6.59
CA MET A 225 -40.01 -35.83 5.85
C MET A 225 -39.86 -36.87 4.72
N MET A 226 -38.79 -36.81 3.92
CA MET A 226 -38.63 -37.71 2.77
C MET A 226 -38.17 -39.11 3.16
N SER A 227 -37.57 -39.29 4.34
CA SER A 227 -37.18 -40.62 4.84
C SER A 227 -38.38 -41.53 5.11
N GLU A 228 -39.58 -40.95 5.29
CA GLU A 228 -40.84 -41.69 5.46
C GLU A 228 -41.46 -42.16 4.13
N LEU A 229 -41.00 -41.64 2.99
CA LEU A 229 -41.50 -42.01 1.66
C LEU A 229 -40.84 -43.30 1.16
N PRO A 230 -41.51 -44.07 0.25
CA PRO A 230 -40.91 -45.23 -0.41
C PRO A 230 -39.58 -44.87 -1.09
N GLU A 231 -38.60 -45.79 -1.08
CA GLU A 231 -37.25 -45.53 -1.58
C GLU A 231 -37.20 -45.04 -3.05
N GLU A 232 -38.17 -45.45 -3.87
CA GLU A 232 -38.28 -45.04 -5.27
C GLU A 232 -38.59 -43.54 -5.46
N GLU A 233 -39.13 -42.89 -4.43
CA GLU A 233 -39.47 -41.46 -4.42
C GLU A 233 -38.42 -40.60 -3.70
N GLN A 234 -37.43 -41.22 -3.05
CA GLN A 234 -36.38 -40.53 -2.32
C GLN A 234 -35.32 -39.94 -3.27
N LYS A 235 -34.99 -38.66 -3.08
CA LYS A 235 -33.86 -38.03 -3.78
C LYS A 235 -32.54 -38.61 -3.25
N GLU A 236 -31.53 -38.68 -4.11
CA GLU A 236 -30.23 -39.31 -3.80
C GLU A 236 -29.55 -38.72 -2.54
N TRP A 237 -29.69 -37.42 -2.31
CA TRP A 237 -29.08 -36.71 -1.18
C TRP A 237 -29.77 -36.97 0.17
N ILE A 238 -30.98 -37.55 0.19
CA ILE A 238 -31.71 -37.86 1.43
C ILE A 238 -30.98 -38.93 2.24
N LYS A 239 -30.25 -39.84 1.58
CA LYS A 239 -29.46 -40.90 2.21
C LYS A 239 -28.09 -40.42 2.72
N GLU A 240 -27.71 -39.19 2.40
CA GLU A 240 -26.45 -38.62 2.87
C GLU A 240 -26.56 -38.17 4.35
N PRO A 241 -25.44 -38.03 5.09
CA PRO A 241 -25.45 -37.57 6.47
C PRO A 241 -26.18 -36.22 6.66
N VAL A 242 -26.62 -35.90 7.87
CA VAL A 242 -27.18 -34.57 8.12
C VAL A 242 -26.09 -33.52 7.95
N LEU A 243 -26.28 -32.57 7.05
CA LEU A 243 -25.32 -31.50 6.80
C LEU A 243 -25.35 -30.50 7.97
N THR A 244 -24.17 -30.14 8.48
CA THR A 244 -24.03 -29.16 9.57
C THR A 244 -23.10 -28.02 9.15
N LEU A 245 -23.14 -26.90 9.89
CA LEU A 245 -22.20 -25.80 9.70
C LEU A 245 -20.74 -26.26 9.87
N GLU A 246 -20.48 -27.14 10.85
CA GLU A 246 -19.16 -27.72 11.05
C GLU A 246 -18.71 -28.54 9.85
N SER A 247 -19.61 -29.33 9.23
CA SER A 247 -19.29 -30.03 7.99
C SER A 247 -18.94 -29.08 6.85
N LEU A 248 -19.66 -27.95 6.71
CA LEU A 248 -19.34 -26.93 5.70
C LEU A 248 -17.95 -26.32 5.93
N ILE A 249 -17.60 -26.02 7.19
CA ILE A 249 -16.30 -25.47 7.58
C ILE A 249 -15.17 -26.50 7.35
N GLN A 250 -15.36 -27.75 7.79
CA GLN A 250 -14.39 -28.83 7.59
C GLN A 250 -14.14 -29.13 6.11
N ASN A 251 -15.17 -29.00 5.26
CA ASN A 251 -15.04 -29.13 3.81
C ASN A 251 -14.53 -27.85 3.12
N GLN A 252 -14.18 -26.82 3.89
CA GLN A 252 -13.71 -25.52 3.43
C GLN A 252 -14.68 -24.89 2.43
N PHE A 253 -15.99 -25.10 2.59
CA PHE A 253 -17.02 -24.43 1.80
C PHE A 253 -17.17 -22.97 2.24
N ILE A 254 -17.21 -22.77 3.56
CA ILE A 254 -17.36 -21.48 4.23
C ILE A 254 -16.33 -21.38 5.37
N THR A 255 -15.88 -20.17 5.70
CA THR A 255 -15.07 -19.92 6.90
C THR A 255 -15.95 -19.83 8.15
N GLU A 256 -15.32 -19.82 9.34
CA GLU A 256 -16.02 -19.63 10.61
C GLU A 256 -16.74 -18.26 10.68
N GLU A 257 -16.21 -17.26 10.00
CA GLU A 257 -16.76 -15.90 9.92
C GLU A 257 -17.80 -15.73 8.80
N GLY A 258 -18.15 -16.81 8.09
CA GLY A 258 -19.22 -16.82 7.10
C GLY A 258 -18.81 -16.46 5.66
N TYR A 259 -17.51 -16.46 5.33
CA TYR A 259 -17.06 -16.19 3.97
C TYR A 259 -17.00 -17.46 3.11
N ILE A 260 -17.59 -17.42 1.91
CA ILE A 260 -17.53 -18.54 0.97
C ILE A 260 -16.12 -18.66 0.37
N CYS A 261 -15.50 -19.83 0.56
CA CYS A 261 -14.23 -20.17 -0.08
C CYS A 261 -14.46 -20.52 -1.55
N THR A 262 -13.98 -19.69 -2.48
CA THR A 262 -14.27 -19.85 -3.93
C THR A 262 -13.94 -21.25 -4.48
N LEU A 263 -12.79 -21.83 -4.12
CA LEU A 263 -12.43 -23.18 -4.56
C LEU A 263 -13.25 -24.27 -3.86
N GLY A 264 -13.54 -24.08 -2.58
CA GLY A 264 -14.42 -24.98 -1.81
C GLY A 264 -15.83 -25.01 -2.36
N TYR A 265 -16.39 -23.85 -2.69
CA TYR A 265 -17.68 -23.70 -3.37
C TYR A 265 -17.70 -24.41 -4.74
N ARG A 266 -16.67 -24.22 -5.57
CA ARG A 266 -16.55 -24.92 -6.86
C ARG A 266 -16.44 -26.44 -6.70
N ARG A 267 -15.72 -26.91 -5.69
CA ARG A 267 -15.64 -28.35 -5.36
C ARG A 267 -17.00 -28.87 -4.92
N TRP A 268 -17.69 -28.13 -4.06
CA TRP A 268 -19.03 -28.44 -3.58
C TRP A 268 -20.02 -28.59 -4.74
N LEU A 269 -20.07 -27.63 -5.66
CA LEU A 269 -20.93 -27.69 -6.85
C LEU A 269 -20.71 -28.94 -7.73
N ARG A 270 -19.51 -29.53 -7.69
CA ARG A 270 -19.16 -30.71 -8.50
C ARG A 270 -19.41 -32.04 -7.79
N GLN A 271 -19.37 -32.05 -6.46
CA GLN A 271 -19.30 -33.28 -5.66
C GLN A 271 -20.48 -33.43 -4.70
N SER A 272 -21.05 -32.33 -4.25
CA SER A 272 -22.15 -32.33 -3.30
C SER A 272 -23.44 -32.75 -3.98
N LYS A 273 -24.21 -33.58 -3.27
CA LYS A 273 -25.57 -33.95 -3.66
C LYS A 273 -26.62 -33.04 -3.01
N TYR A 274 -26.24 -32.26 -1.99
CA TYR A 274 -27.17 -31.39 -1.28
C TYR A 274 -27.57 -30.20 -2.15
N PRO A 275 -28.88 -29.96 -2.36
CA PRO A 275 -29.34 -28.81 -3.11
C PRO A 275 -29.18 -27.51 -2.30
N PHE A 276 -28.99 -26.39 -2.99
CA PHE A 276 -29.23 -25.08 -2.39
C PHE A 276 -30.73 -24.81 -2.29
N SER A 277 -31.16 -24.13 -1.23
CA SER A 277 -32.49 -23.52 -1.21
C SER A 277 -32.56 -22.35 -2.20
N GLU A 278 -33.76 -21.99 -2.64
CA GLU A 278 -33.98 -20.83 -3.52
C GLU A 278 -33.41 -19.55 -2.89
N ALA A 279 -33.68 -19.33 -1.59
CA ALA A 279 -33.16 -18.19 -0.84
C ALA A 279 -31.62 -18.14 -0.83
N MET A 280 -30.96 -19.29 -0.63
CA MET A 280 -29.50 -19.37 -0.66
C MET A 280 -28.95 -19.09 -2.07
N GLY A 281 -29.62 -19.59 -3.11
CA GLY A 281 -29.27 -19.31 -4.50
C GLY A 281 -29.34 -17.82 -4.84
N ILE A 282 -30.43 -17.17 -4.44
CA ILE A 282 -30.64 -15.72 -4.61
C ILE A 282 -29.57 -14.93 -3.83
N GLU A 283 -29.29 -15.32 -2.59
CA GLU A 283 -28.27 -14.63 -1.78
C GLU A 283 -26.88 -14.72 -2.42
N ILE A 284 -26.47 -15.90 -2.88
CA ILE A 284 -25.18 -16.08 -3.57
C ILE A 284 -25.12 -15.26 -4.88
N ASP A 285 -26.21 -15.21 -5.64
CA ASP A 285 -26.26 -14.45 -6.89
C ASP A 285 -26.17 -12.93 -6.64
N ASN A 286 -26.98 -12.43 -5.70
CA ASN A 286 -26.96 -11.02 -5.27
C ASN A 286 -25.56 -10.59 -4.81
N HIS A 287 -24.91 -11.40 -3.95
CA HIS A 287 -23.54 -11.09 -3.50
C HIS A 287 -22.51 -11.24 -4.61
N THR A 288 -22.73 -12.12 -5.59
CA THR A 288 -21.83 -12.23 -6.75
C THR A 288 -21.82 -10.95 -7.56
N GLN A 289 -22.96 -10.28 -7.68
CA GLN A 289 -23.08 -8.98 -8.36
C GLN A 289 -22.55 -7.81 -7.51
N ARG A 290 -22.37 -7.99 -6.20
CA ARG A 290 -21.93 -6.97 -5.23
C ARG A 290 -20.51 -7.18 -4.71
N ARG A 291 -19.71 -8.07 -5.30
CA ARG A 291 -18.32 -8.27 -4.87
C ARG A 291 -17.50 -7.01 -5.12
N HIS A 292 -16.65 -6.68 -4.16
CA HIS A 292 -15.74 -5.55 -4.28
C HIS A 292 -14.29 -6.01 -4.20
N PRO A 293 -13.38 -5.45 -5.02
CA PRO A 293 -11.96 -5.73 -4.86
C PRO A 293 -11.52 -5.45 -3.42
N PRO A 294 -10.52 -6.18 -2.90
CA PRO A 294 -9.90 -5.85 -1.62
C PRO A 294 -9.63 -4.36 -1.50
N HIS A 295 -10.07 -3.72 -0.43
CA HIS A 295 -9.95 -2.28 -0.29
C HIS A 295 -9.68 -1.88 1.15
N ALA A 296 -9.16 -0.67 1.32
CA ALA A 296 -9.02 -0.04 2.62
C ALA A 296 -9.47 1.42 2.53
N MET A 297 -10.16 1.89 3.56
CA MET A 297 -10.47 3.30 3.75
C MET A 297 -9.49 3.90 4.72
N THR A 298 -9.02 5.10 4.43
CA THR A 298 -8.28 5.95 5.34
C THR A 298 -9.06 7.25 5.51
N VAL A 299 -9.25 7.63 6.77
CA VAL A 299 -9.87 8.89 7.14
C VAL A 299 -8.83 9.74 7.85
N VAL A 300 -8.64 10.97 7.38
CA VAL A 300 -7.72 11.96 7.97
C VAL A 300 -8.53 13.13 8.47
N THR A 301 -8.29 13.55 9.71
CA THR A 301 -8.93 14.73 10.28
C THR A 301 -8.11 15.98 9.95
N ASP A 302 -8.79 17.07 9.62
CA ASP A 302 -8.13 18.34 9.27
C ASP A 302 -7.77 19.21 10.50
N ARG A 303 -8.34 18.89 11.67
CA ARG A 303 -8.20 19.61 12.94
C ARG A 303 -8.11 18.67 14.12
N TYR A 304 -7.59 19.18 15.25
CA TYR A 304 -7.65 18.47 16.54
C TYR A 304 -9.07 18.44 17.11
N ASP A 305 -9.35 17.46 17.96
CA ASP A 305 -10.66 17.25 18.59
C ASP A 305 -11.05 18.32 19.62
N ARG A 306 -10.10 19.18 20.01
CA ARG A 306 -10.33 20.34 20.90
C ARG A 306 -10.56 21.66 20.15
N ASP A 307 -10.44 21.68 18.82
CA ASP A 307 -10.65 22.91 18.06
C ASP A 307 -12.11 23.39 18.17
N GLN A 308 -12.31 24.71 18.21
CA GLN A 308 -13.64 25.33 18.21
C GLN A 308 -14.32 25.19 16.84
N GLN A 309 -13.53 25.13 15.77
CA GLN A 309 -14.04 24.91 14.43
C GLN A 309 -14.40 23.43 14.24
N LYS A 310 -15.44 23.19 13.44
CA LYS A 310 -15.88 21.83 13.13
C LYS A 310 -14.76 21.07 12.41
N GLN A 311 -14.34 19.95 13.00
CA GLN A 311 -13.42 18.99 12.39
C GLN A 311 -14.07 18.36 11.14
N GLN A 312 -13.32 18.27 10.05
CA GLN A 312 -13.70 17.61 8.81
C GLN A 312 -12.90 16.32 8.62
N HIS A 313 -13.52 15.35 7.96
CA HIS A 313 -12.97 14.02 7.73
C HIS A 313 -12.70 13.84 6.24
N GLN A 314 -11.42 13.88 5.86
CA GLN A 314 -11.00 13.55 4.50
C GLN A 314 -10.99 12.04 4.34
N GLN A 315 -11.85 11.50 3.47
CA GLN A 315 -12.04 10.07 3.29
C GLN A 315 -11.46 9.61 1.95
N ALA A 316 -10.55 8.65 1.99
CA ALA A 316 -9.96 8.03 0.81
C ALA A 316 -10.15 6.53 0.87
N ILE A 317 -10.59 5.91 -0.22
CA ILE A 317 -10.65 4.45 -0.37
C ILE A 317 -9.71 4.04 -1.48
N VAL A 318 -8.83 3.09 -1.20
CA VAL A 318 -7.95 2.48 -2.19
C VAL A 318 -8.36 1.04 -2.40
N CYS A 319 -8.65 0.70 -3.65
CA CYS A 319 -8.92 -0.67 -4.06
C CYS A 319 -7.64 -1.31 -4.60
N SER A 320 -7.45 -2.58 -4.31
CA SER A 320 -6.36 -3.41 -4.81
C SER A 320 -6.90 -4.67 -5.47
N ASP A 321 -6.14 -5.27 -6.37
CA ASP A 321 -6.48 -6.56 -6.95
C ASP A 321 -5.87 -7.75 -6.17
N GLY A 322 -6.09 -8.96 -6.67
CA GLY A 322 -5.55 -10.19 -6.09
C GLY A 322 -4.03 -10.34 -6.14
N PHE A 323 -3.31 -9.41 -6.78
CA PHE A 323 -1.84 -9.34 -6.81
C PHE A 323 -1.30 -8.21 -5.93
N GLY A 324 -2.17 -7.48 -5.23
CA GLY A 324 -1.79 -6.35 -4.37
C GLY A 324 -1.52 -5.05 -5.13
N ARG A 325 -1.87 -4.97 -6.42
CA ARG A 325 -1.71 -3.76 -7.24
C ARG A 325 -2.87 -2.81 -6.98
N ALA A 326 -2.59 -1.51 -6.88
CA ALA A 326 -3.63 -0.49 -6.73
C ALA A 326 -4.48 -0.41 -8.02
N LEU A 327 -5.79 -0.60 -7.88
CA LEU A 327 -6.76 -0.55 -8.98
C LEU A 327 -7.36 0.83 -9.20
N GLN A 328 -7.67 1.55 -8.12
CA GLN A 328 -8.16 2.94 -8.14
C GLN A 328 -8.09 3.54 -6.73
N SER A 329 -8.15 4.88 -6.66
CA SER A 329 -8.40 5.63 -5.43
C SER A 329 -9.69 6.44 -5.58
N ALA A 330 -10.57 6.39 -4.58
CA ALA A 330 -11.79 7.17 -4.49
C ALA A 330 -11.70 8.13 -3.29
N GLN A 331 -11.73 9.43 -3.56
CA GLN A 331 -11.67 10.48 -2.53
C GLN A 331 -13.06 11.10 -2.35
N ARG A 332 -13.54 11.22 -1.10
CA ARG A 332 -14.79 11.95 -0.81
C ARG A 332 -14.60 13.43 -1.13
N VAL A 333 -15.56 14.00 -1.84
CA VAL A 333 -15.58 15.41 -2.23
C VAL A 333 -16.94 16.04 -1.92
N GLU A 334 -17.00 17.37 -1.96
CA GLU A 334 -18.22 18.15 -1.78
C GLU A 334 -19.33 17.71 -2.74
N THR A 335 -20.60 18.00 -2.39
CA THR A 335 -21.77 17.77 -3.23
C THR A 335 -21.58 18.30 -4.66
N GLY A 336 -22.08 17.54 -5.64
CA GLY A 336 -22.22 18.03 -7.01
C GLY A 336 -22.54 16.92 -8.00
N GLU A 337 -22.40 17.23 -9.29
CA GLU A 337 -22.67 16.28 -10.38
C GLU A 337 -21.70 15.09 -10.35
N ALA A 338 -22.25 13.88 -10.51
CA ALA A 338 -21.54 12.62 -10.51
C ALA A 338 -22.25 11.57 -11.39
N TYR A 339 -21.50 10.58 -11.88
CA TYR A 339 -22.09 9.40 -12.52
C TYR A 339 -22.83 8.54 -11.50
N ILE A 340 -23.84 7.82 -11.95
CA ILE A 340 -24.71 6.99 -11.11
C ILE A 340 -24.27 5.53 -11.20
N ARG A 341 -23.90 4.93 -10.07
CA ARG A 341 -23.57 3.50 -9.96
C ARG A 341 -24.81 2.67 -9.61
N GLN A 342 -25.09 1.64 -10.39
CA GLN A 342 -26.15 0.67 -10.11
C GLN A 342 -25.69 -0.40 -9.10
N GLU A 343 -26.64 -1.09 -8.47
CA GLU A 343 -26.33 -2.17 -7.51
C GLU A 343 -25.49 -3.30 -8.11
N ASN A 344 -25.67 -3.60 -9.40
CA ASN A 344 -24.91 -4.61 -10.15
C ASN A 344 -23.46 -4.17 -10.47
N GLY A 345 -23.05 -2.95 -10.08
CA GLY A 345 -21.72 -2.40 -10.31
C GLY A 345 -21.50 -1.72 -11.65
N ASN A 346 -22.50 -1.63 -12.52
CA ASN A 346 -22.40 -0.89 -13.77
C ASN A 346 -22.80 0.58 -13.59
N LEU A 347 -22.40 1.44 -14.52
CA LEU A 347 -22.92 2.79 -14.61
C LEU A 347 -24.33 2.77 -15.19
N PHE A 348 -25.23 3.58 -14.64
CA PHE A 348 -26.52 3.84 -15.27
C PHE A 348 -26.29 4.68 -16.53
N THR A 349 -26.82 4.23 -17.66
CA THR A 349 -26.66 4.91 -18.95
C THR A 349 -28.00 5.36 -19.51
N GLU A 350 -28.04 6.60 -19.99
CA GLU A 350 -29.16 7.18 -20.71
C GLU A 350 -28.66 7.65 -22.08
N ASN A 351 -29.36 7.33 -23.16
CA ASN A 351 -28.96 7.69 -24.54
C ASN A 351 -27.52 7.28 -24.91
N LYS A 352 -27.04 6.13 -24.41
CA LYS A 352 -25.67 5.60 -24.60
C LYS A 352 -24.56 6.48 -24.00
N GLN A 353 -24.87 7.24 -22.97
CA GLN A 353 -23.90 7.98 -22.17
C GLN A 353 -24.18 7.72 -20.68
N PRO A 354 -23.17 7.79 -19.80
CA PRO A 354 -23.41 7.78 -18.37
C PRO A 354 -24.39 8.87 -17.96
N ALA A 355 -25.41 8.50 -17.19
CA ALA A 355 -26.31 9.48 -16.56
C ALA A 355 -25.55 10.23 -15.45
N VAL A 356 -25.93 11.49 -15.25
CA VAL A 356 -25.30 12.39 -14.28
C VAL A 356 -26.39 12.98 -13.39
N GLU A 357 -26.19 12.89 -12.08
CA GLU A 357 -27.08 13.49 -11.07
C GLU A 357 -26.26 14.19 -9.98
N ILE A 358 -26.91 15.08 -9.23
CA ILE A 358 -26.30 15.70 -8.06
C ILE A 358 -26.31 14.69 -6.91
N SER A 359 -25.13 14.39 -6.36
CA SER A 359 -24.97 13.52 -5.19
C SER A 359 -24.29 14.24 -4.04
N ASP A 360 -24.81 14.07 -2.83
CA ASP A 360 -24.19 14.49 -1.58
C ASP A 360 -23.09 13.52 -1.10
N GLN A 361 -23.11 12.28 -1.60
CA GLN A 361 -22.06 11.28 -1.39
C GLN A 361 -21.20 11.15 -2.65
N ARG A 362 -20.61 12.27 -3.07
CA ARG A 362 -19.80 12.31 -4.29
C ARG A 362 -18.35 11.90 -4.03
N TRP A 363 -17.80 11.08 -4.92
CA TRP A 363 -16.43 10.58 -4.87
C TRP A 363 -15.67 10.92 -6.14
N ALA A 364 -14.47 11.45 -6.01
CA ALA A 364 -13.52 11.62 -7.11
C ALA A 364 -12.69 10.33 -7.25
N VAL A 365 -12.96 9.57 -8.31
CA VAL A 365 -12.20 8.36 -8.64
C VAL A 365 -11.00 8.76 -9.52
N SER A 366 -9.81 8.34 -9.12
CA SER A 366 -8.55 8.65 -9.79
C SER A 366 -7.62 7.44 -9.80
N GLY A 367 -6.63 7.47 -10.71
CA GLY A 367 -5.66 6.39 -10.85
C GLY A 367 -6.30 5.03 -11.15
N ARG A 368 -7.49 5.02 -11.78
CA ARG A 368 -8.13 3.77 -12.17
C ARG A 368 -7.31 3.14 -13.30
N VAL A 369 -6.87 1.89 -13.09
CA VAL A 369 -6.00 1.18 -14.02
C VAL A 369 -6.48 -0.26 -14.20
N GLU A 370 -6.49 -0.70 -15.46
CA GLU A 370 -6.64 -2.11 -15.82
C GLU A 370 -5.26 -2.68 -16.13
N TYR A 371 -4.87 -3.75 -15.44
CA TYR A 371 -3.58 -4.42 -15.65
C TYR A 371 -3.74 -5.71 -16.44
N ASP A 372 -2.71 -6.08 -17.20
CA ASP A 372 -2.57 -7.46 -17.66
C ASP A 372 -2.08 -8.38 -16.52
N ASN A 373 -1.92 -9.68 -16.82
CA ASN A 373 -1.41 -10.66 -15.86
C ASN A 373 0.08 -10.49 -15.51
N LYS A 374 0.83 -9.62 -16.22
CA LYS A 374 2.22 -9.30 -15.93
C LYS A 374 2.38 -8.06 -15.04
N GLY A 375 1.29 -7.34 -14.75
CA GLY A 375 1.34 -6.08 -14.00
C GLY A 375 1.58 -4.86 -14.86
N LEU A 376 1.47 -4.98 -16.19
CA LEU A 376 1.55 -3.84 -17.09
C LEU A 376 0.17 -3.19 -17.23
N ALA A 377 0.13 -1.88 -17.09
CA ALA A 377 -1.11 -1.10 -17.16
C ALA A 377 -1.61 -1.03 -18.61
N ILE A 378 -2.62 -1.80 -18.98
CA ILE A 378 -3.14 -1.84 -20.36
C ILE A 378 -4.21 -0.78 -20.63
N ARG A 379 -4.87 -0.26 -19.59
CA ARG A 379 -5.72 0.93 -19.67
C ARG A 379 -5.51 1.82 -18.45
N ALA A 380 -5.25 3.10 -18.69
CA ALA A 380 -5.22 4.13 -17.66
C ALA A 380 -6.41 5.07 -17.88
N TYR A 381 -7.35 5.07 -16.94
CA TYR A 381 -8.60 5.81 -17.06
C TYR A 381 -8.44 7.26 -16.59
N GLN A 382 -9.19 8.16 -17.23
CA GLN A 382 -9.31 9.55 -16.78
C GLN A 382 -10.08 9.60 -15.45
N PRO A 383 -9.79 10.58 -14.56
CA PRO A 383 -10.57 10.76 -13.35
C PRO A 383 -12.04 11.07 -13.64
N TYR A 384 -12.94 10.62 -12.77
CA TYR A 384 -14.37 10.87 -12.87
C TYR A 384 -15.03 10.99 -11.50
N PHE A 385 -16.21 11.63 -11.45
CA PHE A 385 -17.03 11.69 -10.25
C PHE A 385 -18.05 10.56 -10.24
N LEU A 386 -18.25 9.93 -9.09
CA LEU A 386 -19.19 8.84 -8.86
C LEU A 386 -20.02 9.12 -7.60
N ASP A 387 -21.28 8.72 -7.59
CA ASP A 387 -22.21 8.85 -6.45
C ASP A 387 -22.03 7.79 -5.36
N ASP A 388 -21.07 6.88 -5.54
CA ASP A 388 -20.75 5.77 -4.65
C ASP A 388 -19.22 5.60 -4.60
N TRP A 389 -18.70 5.13 -3.47
CA TRP A 389 -17.28 4.80 -3.33
C TRP A 389 -16.92 3.44 -3.95
N ARG A 390 -17.94 2.59 -4.14
CA ARG A 390 -17.77 1.23 -4.62
C ARG A 390 -17.21 1.16 -6.03
N TYR A 391 -16.44 0.11 -6.28
CA TYR A 391 -15.83 -0.16 -7.59
C TYR A 391 -16.89 -0.34 -8.68
N ILE A 392 -16.71 0.34 -9.83
CA ILE A 392 -17.50 0.07 -11.04
C ILE A 392 -16.89 -1.11 -11.81
N SER A 393 -17.72 -1.93 -12.42
CA SER A 393 -17.28 -3.09 -13.21
C SER A 393 -16.34 -2.67 -14.35
N ASP A 394 -15.37 -3.52 -14.68
CA ASP A 394 -14.47 -3.25 -15.81
C ASP A 394 -15.22 -3.23 -17.14
N ASP A 395 -16.31 -3.98 -17.28
CA ASP A 395 -17.10 -4.00 -18.50
C ASP A 395 -17.82 -2.66 -18.75
N SER A 396 -18.37 -2.04 -17.70
CA SER A 396 -18.94 -0.70 -17.81
C SER A 396 -17.85 0.35 -18.01
N ALA A 397 -16.75 0.29 -17.25
CA ALA A 397 -15.64 1.24 -17.41
C ALA A 397 -15.08 1.25 -18.85
N ARG A 398 -14.81 0.08 -19.44
CA ARG A 398 -14.30 -0.04 -20.82
C ARG A 398 -15.23 0.56 -21.88
N THR A 399 -16.54 0.62 -21.60
CA THR A 399 -17.57 1.07 -22.55
C THR A 399 -17.90 2.54 -22.37
N ASP A 400 -18.04 2.97 -21.12
CA ASP A 400 -18.73 4.19 -20.75
C ASP A 400 -17.78 5.31 -20.25
N THR A 401 -16.48 5.01 -20.11
CA THR A 401 -15.49 5.95 -19.59
C THR A 401 -14.28 6.11 -20.51
N TYR A 402 -13.49 7.16 -20.29
CA TYR A 402 -12.33 7.51 -21.12
C TYR A 402 -11.05 6.90 -20.55
N ALA A 403 -10.28 6.24 -21.39
CA ALA A 403 -8.97 5.67 -21.03
C ALA A 403 -7.96 5.77 -22.16
N ASP A 404 -6.70 5.92 -21.79
CA ASP A 404 -5.57 5.66 -22.67
C ASP A 404 -5.26 4.15 -22.63
N ALA A 405 -5.11 3.53 -23.81
CA ALA A 405 -4.76 2.12 -23.93
C ALA A 405 -3.27 1.97 -24.25
N HIS A 406 -2.56 1.21 -23.43
CA HIS A 406 -1.11 1.02 -23.54
C HIS A 406 -0.79 -0.38 -24.04
N VAL A 407 0.16 -0.48 -24.95
CA VAL A 407 0.57 -1.72 -25.60
C VAL A 407 2.06 -1.93 -25.41
N TYR A 408 2.40 -3.15 -24.99
CA TYR A 408 3.76 -3.53 -24.62
C TYR A 408 4.31 -4.60 -25.56
N ASP A 409 5.62 -4.59 -25.75
CA ASP A 409 6.33 -5.67 -26.43
C ASP A 409 6.58 -6.88 -25.48
N PRO A 410 7.15 -7.99 -25.97
CA PRO A 410 7.44 -9.16 -25.13
C PRO A 410 8.41 -8.89 -23.96
N LEU A 411 9.22 -7.83 -24.03
CA LEU A 411 10.15 -7.42 -22.97
C LEU A 411 9.49 -6.51 -21.92
N GLY A 412 8.21 -6.14 -22.12
CA GLY A 412 7.47 -5.27 -21.22
C GLY A 412 7.73 -3.78 -21.44
N ARG A 413 8.30 -3.39 -22.59
CA ARG A 413 8.48 -1.98 -22.95
C ARG A 413 7.23 -1.46 -23.64
N GLU A 414 6.79 -0.26 -23.26
CA GLU A 414 5.66 0.41 -23.93
C GLU A 414 6.07 0.81 -25.35
N ILE A 415 5.35 0.32 -26.35
CA ILE A 415 5.62 0.58 -27.77
C ILE A 415 4.53 1.40 -28.43
N LYS A 416 3.35 1.49 -27.81
CA LYS A 416 2.20 2.17 -28.38
C LYS A 416 1.24 2.61 -27.29
N VAL A 417 0.76 3.85 -27.37
CA VAL A 417 -0.35 4.36 -26.56
C VAL A 417 -1.43 4.91 -27.47
N ILE A 418 -2.66 4.45 -27.28
CA ILE A 418 -3.85 4.99 -27.95
C ILE A 418 -4.56 5.86 -26.93
N THR A 419 -4.54 7.17 -27.13
CA THR A 419 -5.18 8.13 -26.20
C THR A 419 -6.69 7.96 -26.20
N ALA A 420 -7.36 8.41 -25.13
CA ALA A 420 -8.83 8.40 -25.06
C ALA A 420 -9.52 9.12 -26.24
N LYS A 421 -8.85 10.12 -26.84
CA LYS A 421 -9.33 10.85 -28.03
C LYS A 421 -9.06 10.10 -29.35
N GLY A 422 -8.30 9.00 -29.28
CA GLY A 422 -7.96 8.13 -30.39
C GLY A 422 -6.72 8.55 -31.18
N TYR A 423 -5.90 9.46 -30.67
CA TYR A 423 -4.54 9.71 -31.19
C TYR A 423 -3.56 8.65 -30.73
N LEU A 424 -2.41 8.56 -31.40
CA LEU A 424 -1.42 7.51 -31.22
C LEU A 424 -0.08 8.10 -30.77
N ARG A 425 0.56 7.50 -29.76
CA ARG A 425 1.99 7.65 -29.51
C ARG A 425 2.67 6.32 -29.80
N ARG A 426 3.86 6.34 -30.37
CA ARG A 426 4.59 5.11 -30.77
C ARG A 426 6.06 5.20 -30.41
N ALA A 427 6.61 4.12 -29.87
CA ALA A 427 8.02 3.97 -29.58
C ALA A 427 8.57 2.72 -30.28
N GLN A 428 9.71 2.87 -30.97
CA GLN A 428 10.38 1.78 -31.67
C GLN A 428 11.81 1.65 -31.15
N TYR A 429 12.16 0.46 -30.67
CA TYR A 429 13.45 0.18 -30.05
C TYR A 429 14.36 -0.59 -30.99
N PHE A 430 15.49 0.02 -31.36
CA PHE A 430 16.57 -0.61 -32.12
C PHE A 430 17.83 -0.72 -31.24
N PRO A 431 18.81 -1.58 -31.59
CA PRO A 431 20.02 -1.75 -30.77
C PRO A 431 20.84 -0.45 -30.58
N TRP A 432 20.75 0.49 -31.52
CA TRP A 432 21.62 1.68 -31.56
C TRP A 432 20.87 3.00 -31.36
N PHE A 433 19.54 3.00 -31.43
CA PHE A 433 18.71 4.19 -31.27
C PHE A 433 17.26 3.81 -30.93
N VAL A 434 16.52 4.79 -30.44
CA VAL A 434 15.07 4.70 -30.19
C VAL A 434 14.39 5.78 -31.01
N ILE A 435 13.29 5.42 -31.66
CA ILE A 435 12.39 6.38 -32.32
C ILE A 435 11.19 6.58 -31.39
N SER A 436 10.88 7.84 -31.10
CA SER A 436 9.68 8.24 -30.35
C SER A 436 8.85 9.16 -31.24
N GLU A 437 7.61 8.78 -31.49
CA GLU A 437 6.63 9.52 -32.29
C GLU A 437 5.48 9.94 -31.37
N ASP A 438 5.16 11.23 -31.36
CA ASP A 438 4.05 11.79 -30.59
C ASP A 438 2.71 11.74 -31.34
N GLU A 439 1.66 12.31 -30.75
CA GLU A 439 0.34 12.39 -31.36
C GLU A 439 0.31 13.14 -32.70
N ASN A 440 1.18 14.13 -32.89
CA ASN A 440 1.26 14.91 -34.13
C ASN A 440 2.01 14.15 -35.21
N ASP A 441 3.12 13.49 -34.86
CA ASP A 441 3.91 12.67 -35.78
C ASP A 441 3.06 11.56 -36.43
N THR A 442 2.16 10.96 -35.65
CA THR A 442 1.28 9.87 -36.12
C THR A 442 -0.10 10.34 -36.60
N ALA A 443 -0.44 11.63 -36.48
CA ALA A 443 -1.78 12.14 -36.76
C ALA A 443 -2.25 11.84 -38.19
N ALA A 444 -1.35 11.97 -39.18
CA ALA A 444 -1.68 11.72 -40.59
C ALA A 444 -2.08 10.25 -40.85
N GLU A 445 -1.43 9.30 -40.18
CA GLU A 445 -1.75 7.86 -40.25
C GLU A 445 -3.13 7.59 -39.63
N VAL A 446 -3.38 8.13 -38.44
CA VAL A 446 -4.64 7.94 -37.69
C VAL A 446 -5.84 8.54 -38.43
N SER A 447 -5.68 9.72 -39.04
CA SER A 447 -6.74 10.35 -39.84
C SER A 447 -7.07 9.55 -41.10
N ALA A 448 -6.06 8.96 -41.75
CA ALA A 448 -6.26 8.13 -42.93
C ALA A 448 -7.02 6.82 -42.62
N SER A 449 -6.84 6.24 -41.43
CA SER A 449 -7.51 4.99 -41.03
C SER A 449 -8.97 5.15 -40.56
N LYS A 450 -9.44 6.40 -40.35
CA LYS A 450 -10.81 6.71 -39.91
C LYS A 450 -11.79 6.97 -41.06
N ASN A 451 -11.29 7.18 -42.28
CA ASN A 451 -12.07 7.28 -43.52
C ASN A 451 -12.17 5.92 -44.17
#